data_AF-A0A8F9TWH7-F1
#
_entry.id   AF-A0A8F9TWH7-F1
#
_cell.length_a   1.000
_cell.length_b   1.000
_cell.length_c   1.000
_cell.angle_alpha   90.00
_cell.angle_beta   90.00
_cell.angle_gamma   90.00
#
_symmetry.space_group_name_H-M   'P 1'
#
loop_
_entity.id
_entity.type
_entity.pdbx_description
1 polymer ?
#
loop_
_entity_poly.entity_id
_entity_poly.type
_entity_poly.pdbx_seq_one_letter_code
_entity_poly.pdbx_strand_id
1 'polypeptide(L)'
;MPYEVTLLRTIYERTDGYCHICHCKLSFKNYASLGNRGSWEVEHSRPRACGGTDHRNNLFPACIRCNRDKSDFTTRTARKWNGTSRAPYSKAVKGKMRDDNAAAGGILGGLFGLAGGPVGVAFGAAVGAAIGRSIKPPKV
;
A
#
# COMPACT_ATOMS: atom_id res chain seq x y z
N MET A 1 -8.06 -9.72 23.66
CA MET A 1 -6.61 -9.87 23.91
C MET A 1 -5.89 -8.65 23.36
N PRO A 2 -5.06 -7.96 24.14
CA PRO A 2 -4.19 -6.93 23.60
C PRO A 2 -3.15 -7.59 22.69
N TYR A 3 -3.00 -7.09 21.47
CA TYR A 3 -1.92 -7.52 20.60
C TYR A 3 -0.58 -6.93 21.08
N GLU A 4 0.49 -7.70 20.98
CA GLU A 4 1.83 -7.16 21.15
C GLU A 4 2.14 -6.09 20.09
N VAL A 5 2.90 -5.07 20.48
CA VAL A 5 3.25 -3.94 19.59
C VAL A 5 4.01 -4.40 18.34
N THR A 6 4.82 -5.45 18.46
CA THR A 6 5.57 -6.07 17.35
C THR A 6 4.64 -6.69 16.31
N LEU A 7 3.60 -7.37 16.76
CA LEU A 7 2.57 -7.94 15.90
C LEU A 7 1.74 -6.85 15.23
N LEU A 8 1.33 -5.82 15.98
CA LEU A 8 0.63 -4.65 15.40
C LEU A 8 1.48 -3.98 14.31
N ARG A 9 2.78 -3.82 14.54
CA ARG A 9 3.70 -3.24 13.56
C ARG A 9 3.76 -4.09 12.29
N THR A 10 3.90 -5.40 12.46
CA THR A 10 3.90 -6.35 11.35
C THR A 10 2.62 -6.24 10.53
N ILE A 11 1.46 -6.19 11.17
CA ILE A 11 0.15 -6.06 10.50
C ILE A 11 0.07 -4.71 9.76
N TYR A 12 0.43 -3.61 10.43
CA TYR A 12 0.43 -2.26 9.85
C TYR A 12 1.31 -2.16 8.59
N GLU A 13 2.51 -2.75 8.63
CA GLU A 13 3.50 -2.66 7.55
C GLU A 13 3.14 -3.46 6.30
N ARG A 14 2.28 -4.49 6.41
CA ARG A 14 1.82 -5.29 5.24
C ARG A 14 1.21 -4.45 4.13
N THR A 15 0.61 -3.34 4.50
CA THR A 15 -0.06 -2.41 3.58
C THR A 15 0.64 -1.06 3.52
N ASP A 16 1.85 -0.95 4.08
CA ASP A 16 2.58 0.31 4.23
C ASP A 16 1.76 1.37 4.99
N GLY A 17 0.98 0.92 5.98
CA GLY A 17 0.16 1.78 6.83
C GLY A 17 -1.07 2.35 6.15
N TYR A 18 -1.72 1.57 5.29
CA TYR A 18 -2.96 1.94 4.62
C TYR A 18 -4.06 0.93 4.93
N CYS A 19 -5.32 1.36 4.98
CA CYS A 19 -6.42 0.42 5.14
C CYS A 19 -6.44 -0.56 3.97
N HIS A 20 -6.44 -1.86 4.26
CA HIS A 20 -6.41 -2.89 3.22
C HIS A 20 -7.72 -3.00 2.40
N ILE A 21 -8.76 -2.25 2.78
CA ILE A 21 -10.06 -2.17 2.14
C ILE A 21 -10.15 -0.87 1.31
N CYS A 22 -10.16 0.30 1.95
CA CYS A 22 -10.38 1.58 1.25
C CYS A 22 -9.11 2.32 0.82
N HIS A 23 -7.94 1.88 1.30
CA HIS A 23 -6.62 2.49 1.07
C HIS A 23 -6.46 3.91 1.64
N CYS A 24 -7.24 4.28 2.67
CA CYS A 24 -6.95 5.50 3.42
C CYS A 24 -5.67 5.34 4.26
N LYS A 25 -4.94 6.43 4.50
CA LYS A 25 -3.73 6.40 5.33
C LYS A 25 -4.09 6.19 6.80
N LEU A 26 -3.38 5.28 7.45
CA LEU A 26 -3.53 4.96 8.87
C LEU A 26 -2.35 5.54 9.66
N SER A 27 -2.61 5.88 10.92
CA SER A 27 -1.58 6.26 11.90
C SER A 27 -1.33 5.09 12.83
N PHE A 28 -0.10 4.57 12.86
CA PHE A 28 0.25 3.46 13.74
C PHE A 28 -0.09 3.74 15.21
N LYS A 29 0.12 4.99 15.66
CA LYS A 29 -0.17 5.44 17.03
C LYS A 29 -1.66 5.45 17.39
N ASN A 30 -2.55 5.46 16.39
CA ASN A 30 -4.00 5.57 16.58
C ASN A 30 -4.70 4.20 16.53
N TYR A 31 -3.99 3.13 16.88
CA TYR A 31 -4.57 1.80 17.00
C TYR A 31 -5.70 1.79 18.06
N ALA A 32 -6.85 1.23 17.71
CA ALA A 32 -8.05 1.14 18.56
C ALA A 32 -8.55 2.48 19.13
N SER A 33 -8.10 3.61 18.59
CA SER A 33 -8.42 4.95 19.09
C SER A 33 -9.57 5.55 18.31
N LEU A 34 -10.82 5.34 18.74
CA LEU A 34 -12.01 5.81 18.02
C LEU A 34 -12.02 7.35 17.88
N GLY A 35 -12.49 7.84 16.71
CA GLY A 35 -12.64 9.27 16.44
C GLY A 35 -11.38 9.99 15.94
N ASN A 36 -10.19 9.41 16.13
CA ASN A 36 -8.95 10.00 15.64
C ASN A 36 -8.75 9.79 14.11
N ARG A 37 -8.07 10.74 13.47
CA ARG A 37 -7.73 10.63 12.04
C ARG A 37 -6.75 9.47 11.83
N GLY A 38 -7.05 8.59 10.88
CA GLY A 38 -6.20 7.44 10.58
C GLY A 38 -6.27 6.33 11.64
N SER A 39 -7.30 6.32 12.47
CA SER A 39 -7.54 5.23 13.42
C SER A 39 -7.89 3.94 12.75
N TRP A 40 -7.43 2.85 13.35
CA TRP A 40 -7.51 1.53 12.76
C TRP A 40 -7.54 0.43 13.80
N GLU A 41 -8.03 -0.71 13.37
CA GLU A 41 -8.12 -1.95 14.13
C GLU A 41 -7.54 -3.10 13.30
N VAL A 42 -7.22 -4.20 13.98
CA VAL A 42 -6.86 -5.45 13.30
C VAL A 42 -8.15 -6.07 12.77
N GLU A 43 -8.12 -6.46 11.50
CA GLU A 43 -9.24 -7.00 10.77
C GLU A 43 -8.87 -8.37 10.19
N HIS A 44 -9.84 -9.29 10.17
CA HIS A 44 -9.69 -10.63 9.58
C HIS A 44 -10.21 -10.70 8.15
N SER A 45 -9.28 -10.86 7.19
CA SER A 45 -9.61 -10.93 5.75
C SER A 45 -10.70 -11.99 5.46
N ARG A 46 -10.61 -13.14 6.12
CA ARG A 46 -11.71 -14.09 6.29
C ARG A 46 -12.27 -13.90 7.71
N PRO A 47 -13.53 -13.46 7.88
CA PRO A 47 -14.14 -13.27 9.19
C PRO A 47 -14.13 -14.55 10.03
N ARG A 48 -14.04 -14.41 11.37
CA ARG A 48 -14.13 -15.55 12.29
C ARG A 48 -15.43 -16.35 12.15
N ALA A 49 -16.55 -15.65 11.97
CA ALA A 49 -17.86 -16.28 11.74
C ALA A 49 -17.87 -17.19 10.49
N CYS A 50 -16.98 -16.96 9.54
CA CYS A 50 -16.81 -17.77 8.34
C CYS A 50 -15.61 -18.74 8.43
N GLY A 51 -15.09 -19.03 9.62
CA GLY A 51 -13.94 -19.92 9.84
C GLY A 51 -12.57 -19.24 9.69
N GLY A 52 -12.50 -17.91 9.79
CA GLY A 52 -11.25 -17.17 9.87
C GLY A 52 -10.48 -17.40 11.17
N THR A 53 -9.16 -17.48 11.08
CA THR A 53 -8.28 -17.68 12.25
C THR A 53 -7.46 -16.42 12.56
N ASP A 54 -6.84 -16.37 13.74
CA ASP A 54 -5.88 -15.31 14.14
C ASP A 54 -4.49 -15.51 13.51
N HIS A 55 -4.37 -16.40 12.52
CA HIS A 55 -3.12 -16.61 11.83
C HIS A 55 -2.71 -15.32 11.08
N ARG A 56 -1.42 -14.98 11.14
CA ARG A 56 -0.91 -13.68 10.66
C ARG A 56 -1.28 -13.40 9.21
N ASN A 57 -1.37 -14.41 8.34
CA ASN A 57 -1.76 -14.24 6.93
C ASN A 57 -3.20 -13.71 6.75
N ASN A 58 -4.08 -13.93 7.74
CA ASN A 58 -5.47 -13.49 7.74
C ASN A 58 -5.66 -12.11 8.38
N LEU A 59 -4.64 -11.55 9.03
CA LEU A 59 -4.73 -10.28 9.74
C LEU A 59 -4.25 -9.11 8.88
N PHE A 60 -5.05 -8.06 8.82
CA PHE A 60 -4.76 -6.83 8.09
C PHE A 60 -5.14 -5.59 8.91
N PRO A 61 -4.53 -4.43 8.61
CA PRO A 61 -4.96 -3.17 9.20
C PRO A 61 -6.18 -2.65 8.41
N ALA A 62 -7.24 -2.26 9.12
CA ALA A 62 -8.39 -1.60 8.53
C ALA A 62 -8.74 -0.35 9.32
N CYS A 63 -9.16 0.73 8.65
CA CYS A 63 -9.76 1.83 9.40
C CYS A 63 -11.01 1.33 10.12
N ILE A 64 -11.32 1.92 11.27
CA ILE A 64 -12.40 1.44 12.16
C ILE A 64 -13.72 1.33 11.39
N ARG A 65 -14.04 2.31 10.55
CA ARG A 65 -15.25 2.29 9.70
C ARG A 65 -15.28 1.05 8.80
N CYS A 66 -14.25 0.83 7.97
CA CYS A 66 -14.23 -0.33 7.06
C CYS A 66 -14.22 -1.66 7.80
N ASN A 67 -13.58 -1.76 8.97
CA ASN A 67 -13.62 -2.96 9.80
C ASN A 67 -15.06 -3.28 10.24
N ARG A 68 -15.75 -2.28 10.79
CA ARG A 68 -17.12 -2.42 11.31
C ARG A 68 -18.15 -2.61 10.20
N ASP A 69 -18.06 -1.86 9.11
CA ASP A 69 -18.95 -1.99 7.96
C ASP A 69 -18.81 -3.37 7.32
N LYS A 70 -17.57 -3.91 7.25
CA LYS A 70 -17.33 -5.25 6.72
C LYS A 70 -17.94 -6.31 7.62
N SER A 71 -17.81 -6.22 8.95
CA SER A 71 -18.34 -7.23 9.88
C SER A 71 -17.95 -8.67 9.45
N ASP A 72 -18.93 -9.50 9.12
CA ASP A 72 -18.84 -10.86 8.62
C ASP A 72 -18.92 -11.00 7.09
N PHE A 73 -19.03 -9.90 6.36
CA PHE A 73 -18.90 -9.92 4.91
C PHE A 73 -17.48 -10.27 4.48
N THR A 74 -17.36 -10.81 3.26
CA THR A 74 -16.05 -11.14 2.68
C THR A 74 -15.25 -9.88 2.37
N THR A 75 -13.92 -9.98 2.45
CA THR A 75 -13.03 -8.86 2.05
C THR A 75 -13.25 -8.43 0.60
N ARG A 76 -13.61 -9.36 -0.30
CA ARG A 76 -13.94 -9.03 -1.69
C ARG A 76 -15.12 -8.08 -1.77
N THR A 77 -16.18 -8.36 -1.02
CA THR A 77 -17.37 -7.51 -0.96
C THR A 77 -17.02 -6.13 -0.41
N ALA A 78 -16.31 -6.07 0.73
CA ALA A 78 -15.94 -4.81 1.36
C ALA A 78 -15.03 -3.92 0.50
N ARG A 79 -14.09 -4.53 -0.23
CA ARG A 79 -13.23 -3.84 -1.20
C ARG A 79 -14.03 -3.28 -2.37
N LYS A 80 -14.99 -4.05 -2.90
CA LYS A 80 -15.89 -3.60 -3.97
C LYS A 80 -16.66 -2.33 -3.60
N TRP A 81 -17.16 -2.22 -2.35
CA TRP A 81 -17.81 -1.00 -1.86
C TRP A 81 -16.91 0.25 -1.90
N ASN A 82 -15.59 0.05 -1.86
CA ASN A 82 -14.59 1.11 -1.83
C ASN A 82 -13.82 1.26 -3.17
N GLY A 83 -14.27 0.57 -4.22
CA GLY A 83 -13.64 0.62 -5.54
C GLY A 83 -12.22 0.04 -5.59
N THR A 84 -11.91 -0.92 -4.72
CA THR A 84 -10.63 -1.65 -4.72
C THR A 84 -10.85 -3.11 -5.03
N SER A 85 -9.84 -3.79 -5.58
CA SER A 85 -9.88 -5.24 -5.80
C SER A 85 -8.96 -5.99 -4.84
N ARG A 86 -7.88 -5.34 -4.37
CA ARG A 86 -6.85 -5.95 -3.52
C ARG A 86 -6.27 -5.01 -2.48
N ALA A 87 -5.47 -5.59 -1.57
CA ALA A 87 -4.76 -4.81 -0.56
C ALA A 87 -3.68 -3.93 -1.20
N PRO A 88 -3.35 -2.78 -0.59
CA PRO A 88 -2.17 -2.00 -0.96
C PRO A 88 -0.91 -2.84 -0.93
N TYR A 89 0.01 -2.52 -1.83
CA TYR A 89 1.35 -3.09 -1.83
C TYR A 89 2.13 -2.73 -0.56
N SER A 90 3.04 -3.61 -0.15
CA SER A 90 4.00 -3.33 0.92
C SER A 90 5.03 -2.28 0.47
N LYS A 91 5.72 -1.69 1.45
CA LYS A 91 6.75 -0.66 1.19
C LYS A 91 7.86 -1.16 0.27
N ALA A 92 8.31 -2.41 0.44
CA ALA A 92 9.34 -3.02 -0.38
C ALA A 92 8.90 -3.13 -1.85
N VAL A 93 7.67 -3.59 -2.09
CA VAL A 93 7.12 -3.70 -3.46
C VAL A 93 6.97 -2.33 -4.10
N LYS A 94 6.50 -1.32 -3.37
CA LYS A 94 6.44 0.06 -3.88
C LYS A 94 7.82 0.62 -4.20
N GLY A 95 8.84 0.29 -3.41
CA GLY A 95 10.23 0.66 -3.67
C GLY A 95 10.74 0.06 -4.96
N LYS A 96 10.58 -1.25 -5.13
CA LYS A 96 10.95 -1.96 -6.36
C LYS A 96 10.29 -1.36 -7.59
N MET A 97 8.98 -1.07 -7.54
CA MET A 97 8.27 -0.42 -8.64
C MET A 97 8.84 0.95 -9.00
N ARG A 98 9.28 1.74 -8.02
CA ARG A 98 9.89 3.05 -8.27
C ARG A 98 11.26 2.92 -8.91
N ASP A 99 12.03 1.92 -8.50
CA ASP A 99 13.36 1.67 -9.07
C ASP A 99 13.25 1.12 -10.49
N ASP A 100 12.31 0.20 -10.75
CA ASP A 100 12.00 -0.31 -12.08
C ASP A 100 11.50 0.83 -13.01
N ASN A 101 10.62 1.72 -12.51
CA ASN A 101 10.18 2.91 -13.26
C ASN A 101 11.31 3.91 -13.51
N ALA A 102 12.22 4.10 -12.56
CA ALA A 102 13.38 4.97 -12.72
C ALA A 102 14.33 4.43 -13.80
N ALA A 103 14.58 3.12 -13.82
CA ALA A 103 15.38 2.48 -14.85
C ALA A 103 14.75 2.66 -16.24
N ALA A 104 13.45 2.35 -16.37
CA ALA A 104 12.73 2.54 -17.63
C ALA A 104 12.71 4.01 -18.09
N GLY A 105 12.45 4.94 -17.17
CA GLY A 105 12.47 6.38 -17.44
C GLY A 105 13.86 6.87 -17.86
N GLY A 106 14.92 6.37 -17.23
CA GLY A 106 16.30 6.72 -17.58
C GLY A 106 16.68 6.23 -18.97
N ILE A 107 16.29 5.02 -19.35
CA ILE A 107 16.49 4.50 -20.71
C ILE A 107 15.78 5.39 -21.74
N LEU A 108 14.48 5.65 -21.53
CA LEU A 108 13.70 6.49 -22.44
C LEU A 108 14.26 7.92 -22.53
N GLY A 109 14.59 8.53 -21.40
CA GLY A 109 15.17 9.86 -21.34
C GLY A 109 16.54 9.96 -22.03
N GLY A 110 17.39 8.94 -21.88
CA GLY A 110 18.68 8.86 -22.57
C GLY A 110 18.54 8.78 -24.08
N LEU A 111 17.56 8.00 -24.58
CA LEU A 111 17.24 7.93 -26.01
C LEU A 111 16.78 9.28 -26.56
N PHE A 112 15.92 10.01 -25.84
CA PHE A 112 15.53 11.37 -26.24
C PHE A 112 16.71 12.36 -26.21
N GLY A 113 17.68 12.14 -25.33
CA GLY A 113 18.88 12.97 -25.19
C GLY A 113 19.92 12.79 -26.32
N LEU A 114 19.76 11.82 -27.21
CA LEU A 114 20.73 11.51 -28.27
C LEU A 114 21.06 12.71 -29.17
N ALA A 115 20.09 13.59 -29.43
CA ALA A 115 20.32 14.80 -30.24
C ALA A 115 21.33 15.79 -29.64
N GLY A 116 21.54 15.74 -28.31
CA GLY A 116 22.52 16.56 -27.60
C GLY A 116 23.89 15.89 -27.41
N GLY A 117 24.16 14.78 -28.11
CA GLY A 117 25.39 14.01 -27.96
C GLY A 117 25.55 13.38 -26.56
N PRO A 118 26.78 13.05 -26.12
CA PRO A 118 27.01 12.36 -24.85
C PRO A 118 26.46 13.09 -23.62
N VAL A 119 26.58 14.42 -23.60
CA VAL A 119 26.04 15.26 -22.52
C VAL A 119 24.51 15.24 -22.51
N GLY A 120 23.89 15.34 -23.70
CA GLY A 120 22.44 15.24 -23.85
C GLY A 120 21.90 13.89 -23.36
N VAL A 121 22.57 12.79 -23.68
CA VAL A 121 22.20 11.44 -23.19
C VAL A 121 22.26 11.36 -21.67
N ALA A 122 23.36 11.81 -21.06
CA ALA A 122 23.51 11.77 -19.60
C ALA A 122 22.44 12.61 -18.90
N PHE A 123 22.18 13.83 -19.40
CA PHE A 123 21.14 14.71 -18.88
C PHE A 123 19.74 14.11 -19.04
N GLY A 124 19.41 13.65 -20.26
CA GLY A 124 18.12 13.03 -20.56
C GLY A 124 17.86 11.80 -19.70
N ALA A 125 18.87 10.95 -19.50
CA ALA A 125 18.75 9.79 -18.62
C ALA A 125 18.52 10.19 -17.15
N ALA A 126 19.21 11.19 -16.64
CA ALA A 126 19.03 11.67 -15.27
C ALA A 126 17.60 12.23 -15.04
N VAL A 127 17.12 13.08 -15.96
CA VAL A 127 15.76 13.64 -15.91
C VAL A 127 14.71 12.53 -16.04
N GLY A 128 14.87 11.63 -17.01
CA GLY A 128 13.97 10.51 -17.23
C GLY A 128 13.87 9.59 -16.02
N ALA A 129 15.00 9.28 -15.38
CA ALA A 129 15.01 8.47 -14.16
C ALA A 129 14.32 9.16 -12.99
N ALA A 130 14.53 10.48 -12.81
CA ALA A 130 13.86 11.27 -11.77
C ALA A 130 12.34 11.30 -11.97
N ILE A 131 11.88 11.52 -13.20
CA ILE A 131 10.46 11.48 -13.56
C ILE A 131 9.90 10.07 -13.28
N GLY A 132 10.56 9.03 -13.78
CA GLY A 132 10.14 7.63 -13.57
C GLY A 132 9.97 7.28 -12.10
N ARG A 133 10.93 7.68 -11.25
CA ARG A 133 10.88 7.45 -9.80
C ARG A 133 9.71 8.15 -9.10
N SER A 134 9.27 9.29 -9.64
CA SER A 134 8.17 10.08 -9.07
C SER A 134 6.79 9.48 -9.32
N ILE A 135 6.66 8.58 -10.30
CA ILE A 135 5.40 7.92 -10.65
C ILE A 135 4.93 7.06 -9.47
N LYS A 136 3.71 7.33 -9.01
CA LYS A 136 3.11 6.60 -7.90
C LYS A 136 2.67 5.20 -8.35
N PRO A 137 2.89 4.16 -7.52
CA PRO A 137 2.29 2.86 -7.77
C PRO A 137 0.77 2.97 -7.94
N PRO A 138 0.17 2.18 -8.85
CA PRO A 138 -1.26 2.25 -9.10
C PRO A 138 -2.06 1.83 -7.86
N LYS A 139 -3.26 2.43 -7.72
CA LYS A 139 -4.27 1.94 -6.80
C LYS A 139 -4.93 0.71 -7.44
N VAL A 140 -5.24 -0.29 -6.61
CA VAL A 140 -5.56 -1.65 -7.05
C VAL A 140 -6.77 -2.24 -6.36
#